data_AF-A0A8H6FHG4-F1
#
_entry.id   AF-A0A8H6FHG4-F1
#
_cell.length_a   1.000
_cell.length_b   1.000
_cell.length_c   1.000
_cell.angle_alpha   90.00
_cell.angle_beta   90.00
_cell.angle_gamma   90.00
#
_symmetry.space_group_name_H-M   'P 1'
#
loop_
_entity.id
_entity.type
_entity.pdbx_description
1 polymer ?
#
loop_
_entity_poly.entity_id
_entity_poly.type
_entity_poly.pdbx_seq_one_letter_code
_entity_poly.pdbx_strand_id
1 'polypeptide(L)'
;MDYIRDHCKLIVFDVLKARVDLLSEDPYNTTKEMILELHSMFSDYDKLIKNNALLYNPAFAIKKKEAFDEFYARFSATITPLGYSESYKIAILRRLITLKLRSRIADISSSSFRSVVKHLRKTNQDLRQLKAMHMDIKEINE
;
A
#
# COMPACT_ATOMS: atom_id res chain seq x y z
N MET A 1 18.15 -20.60 -16.49
CA MET A 1 16.80 -21.18 -16.40
C MET A 1 16.37 -21.09 -14.95
N ASP A 2 15.35 -20.27 -14.65
CA ASP A 2 14.92 -19.95 -13.28
C ASP A 2 14.33 -21.18 -12.60
N TYR A 3 15.11 -21.81 -11.73
CA TYR A 3 14.72 -22.96 -10.90
C TYR A 3 13.38 -22.75 -10.18
N ILE A 4 13.14 -21.52 -9.69
CA ILE A 4 11.89 -21.15 -9.01
C ILE A 4 10.69 -21.23 -9.97
N ARG A 5 10.85 -20.87 -11.24
CA ARG A 5 9.76 -20.86 -12.23
C ARG A 5 9.33 -22.27 -12.61
N ASP A 6 10.28 -23.19 -12.81
CA ASP A 6 9.97 -24.58 -13.18
C ASP A 6 9.47 -25.41 -11.99
N HIS A 7 9.97 -25.13 -10.77
CA HIS A 7 9.47 -25.79 -9.57
C HIS A 7 8.05 -25.31 -9.19
N CYS A 8 7.76 -24.01 -9.34
CA CYS A 8 6.41 -23.48 -9.16
C CYS A 8 5.44 -24.05 -10.19
N LYS A 9 5.84 -24.26 -11.45
CA LYS A 9 4.97 -24.90 -12.46
C LYS A 9 4.55 -26.31 -12.04
N LEU A 10 5.48 -27.15 -11.57
CA LEU A 10 5.18 -28.52 -11.16
C LEU A 10 4.27 -28.57 -9.93
N ILE A 11 4.58 -27.80 -8.89
CA ILE A 11 3.76 -27.75 -7.67
C ILE A 11 2.35 -27.22 -7.96
N VAL A 12 2.22 -26.24 -8.85
CA VAL A 12 0.92 -25.64 -9.21
C VAL A 12 0.10 -26.59 -10.08
N PHE A 13 0.74 -27.33 -10.99
CA PHE A 13 0.08 -28.41 -11.73
C PHE A 13 -0.42 -29.52 -10.80
N ASP A 14 0.38 -29.94 -9.82
CA ASP A 14 0.01 -31.01 -8.89
C ASP A 14 -1.10 -30.58 -7.91
N VAL A 15 -1.07 -29.32 -7.44
CA VAL A 15 -2.14 -28.74 -6.59
C VAL A 15 -3.45 -28.57 -7.35
N LEU A 16 -3.38 -28.19 -8.63
CA LEU A 16 -4.57 -28.11 -9.49
C LEU A 16 -5.14 -29.51 -9.76
N LYS A 17 -4.29 -30.47 -10.10
CA LYS A 17 -4.70 -31.86 -10.34
C LYS A 17 -5.36 -32.49 -9.11
N ALA A 18 -4.80 -32.24 -7.92
CA ALA A 18 -5.37 -32.70 -6.65
C ALA A 18 -6.72 -32.03 -6.29
N ARG A 19 -7.00 -30.82 -6.80
CA ARG A 19 -8.31 -30.16 -6.64
C ARG A 19 -9.38 -30.69 -7.58
N VAL A 20 -8.99 -31.10 -8.79
CA VAL A 20 -9.90 -31.67 -9.80
C VAL A 20 -10.33 -33.10 -9.42
N ASP A 21 -9.47 -33.88 -8.75
CA ASP A 21 -9.77 -35.28 -8.38
C ASP A 21 -10.77 -35.42 -7.20
N LEU A 22 -11.02 -34.36 -6.42
CA LEU A 22 -11.82 -34.46 -5.17
C LEU A 22 -13.26 -33.96 -5.29
N LEU A 23 -13.65 -33.32 -6.39
CA LEU A 23 -15.03 -32.89 -6.64
C LEU A 23 -15.37 -33.14 -8.11
N SER A 24 -16.51 -33.79 -8.32
CA SER A 24 -17.15 -34.07 -9.60
C SER A 24 -16.99 -32.95 -10.65
N GLU A 25 -16.72 -33.36 -11.89
CA GLU A 25 -16.61 -32.56 -13.12
C GLU A 25 -15.45 -31.55 -13.14
N ASP A 26 -14.54 -31.74 -14.11
CA ASP A 26 -13.45 -30.81 -14.38
C ASP A 26 -14.02 -29.38 -14.54
N PRO A 27 -13.69 -28.42 -13.66
CA PRO A 27 -14.24 -27.07 -13.73
C PRO A 27 -13.76 -26.29 -14.96
N TYR A 28 -12.82 -26.85 -15.73
CA TYR A 28 -12.26 -26.25 -16.93
C TYR A 28 -12.67 -27.05 -18.17
N ASN A 29 -13.24 -26.37 -19.17
CA ASN A 29 -13.55 -27.01 -20.45
C ASN A 29 -12.31 -27.11 -21.34
N THR A 30 -11.28 -26.28 -21.08
CA THR A 30 -10.04 -26.28 -21.85
C THR A 30 -8.80 -25.98 -21.00
N THR A 31 -7.64 -26.52 -21.41
CA THR A 31 -6.33 -26.17 -20.83
C THR A 31 -6.02 -24.68 -20.90
N LYS A 32 -6.59 -23.96 -21.88
CA LYS A 32 -6.41 -22.51 -22.04
C LYS A 32 -7.06 -21.72 -20.89
N GLU A 33 -8.25 -22.11 -20.46
CA GLU A 33 -8.95 -21.47 -19.33
C GLU A 33 -8.15 -21.62 -18.03
N MET A 34 -7.68 -22.83 -17.75
CA MET A 34 -6.81 -23.11 -16.60
C MET A 34 -5.51 -22.27 -16.62
N ILE A 35 -4.85 -22.17 -17.77
CA ILE A 35 -3.62 -21.36 -17.93
C ILE A 35 -3.90 -19.87 -17.70
N LEU A 36 -5.02 -19.34 -18.20
CA LEU A 36 -5.40 -17.95 -18.03
C LEU A 36 -5.69 -17.61 -16.56
N GLU A 37 -6.41 -18.49 -15.84
CA GLU A 37 -6.69 -18.29 -14.42
C GLU A 37 -5.40 -18.32 -13.59
N LEU A 38 -4.52 -19.29 -13.83
CA LEU A 38 -3.20 -19.34 -13.19
C LEU A 38 -2.40 -18.07 -13.44
N HIS A 39 -2.33 -17.62 -14.70
CA HIS A 39 -1.65 -16.37 -15.04
C HIS A 39 -2.24 -15.16 -14.31
N SER A 40 -3.56 -15.09 -14.18
CA SER A 40 -4.22 -14.04 -13.40
C SER A 40 -3.83 -14.11 -11.93
N MET A 41 -3.87 -15.30 -11.32
CA MET A 41 -3.49 -15.51 -9.92
C MET A 41 -2.02 -15.12 -9.65
N PHE A 42 -1.09 -15.52 -10.52
CA PHE A 42 0.32 -15.13 -10.38
C PHE A 42 0.54 -13.64 -10.59
N SER A 43 -0.14 -13.04 -11.57
CA SER A 43 -0.06 -11.59 -11.83
C SER A 43 -0.54 -10.79 -10.62
N ASP A 44 -1.61 -11.22 -9.97
CA ASP A 44 -2.12 -10.56 -8.76
C ASP A 44 -1.18 -10.78 -7.57
N TYR A 45 -0.60 -11.96 -7.42
CA TYR A 45 0.42 -12.23 -6.42
C TYR A 45 1.67 -11.34 -6.60
N ASP A 46 2.17 -11.21 -7.82
CA ASP A 46 3.31 -10.34 -8.16
C ASP A 46 3.01 -8.86 -7.84
N LYS A 47 1.78 -8.40 -8.11
CA LYS A 47 1.34 -7.05 -7.74
C LYS A 47 1.34 -6.86 -6.22
N LEU A 48 0.86 -7.85 -5.45
CA LEU A 48 0.86 -7.79 -3.99
C LEU A 48 2.29 -7.73 -3.44
N ILE A 49 3.21 -8.55 -3.96
CA ILE A 49 4.63 -8.51 -3.58
C ILE A 49 5.24 -7.13 -3.89
N LYS A 50 5.03 -6.62 -5.11
CA LYS A 50 5.56 -5.32 -5.53
C LYS A 50 5.02 -4.18 -4.66
N ASN A 51 3.72 -4.18 -4.38
CA ASN A 51 3.09 -3.19 -3.51
C ASN A 51 3.63 -3.27 -2.09
N ASN A 52 3.79 -4.47 -1.55
CA ASN A 52 4.41 -4.64 -0.24
C ASN A 52 5.83 -4.08 -0.23
N ALA A 53 6.67 -4.47 -1.18
CA ALA A 53 8.05 -3.98 -1.29
C ALA A 53 8.13 -2.44 -1.40
N LEU A 54 7.22 -1.80 -2.14
CA LEU A 54 7.14 -0.34 -2.25
C LEU A 54 6.94 0.34 -0.89
N LEU A 55 6.09 -0.20 -0.01
CA LEU A 55 5.84 0.39 1.32
C LEU A 55 7.07 0.36 2.24
N TYR A 56 8.03 -0.54 1.98
CA TYR A 56 9.29 -0.66 2.71
C TYR A 56 10.46 0.07 2.05
N ASN A 57 10.27 0.56 0.83
CA ASN A 57 11.27 1.38 0.16
C ASN A 57 11.34 2.78 0.82
N PRO A 58 12.52 3.24 1.31
CA PRO A 58 12.67 4.57 1.88
C PRO A 58 12.24 5.71 0.93
N ALA A 59 12.39 5.52 -0.38
CA ALA A 59 11.98 6.49 -1.40
C ALA A 59 10.46 6.67 -1.49
N PHE A 60 9.68 5.76 -0.90
CA PHE A 60 8.22 5.86 -0.83
C PHE A 60 7.74 6.77 0.32
N ALA A 61 8.60 7.22 1.23
CA ALA A 61 8.19 8.19 2.25
C ALA A 61 7.69 9.51 1.62
N ILE A 62 6.92 10.29 2.37
CA ILE A 62 6.45 11.61 1.91
C ILE A 62 7.65 12.52 1.60
N LYS A 63 7.64 13.18 0.44
CA LYS A 63 8.73 14.08 0.02
C LYS A 63 8.58 15.45 0.67
N LYS A 64 9.69 16.18 0.84
CA LYS A 64 9.74 17.48 1.57
C LYS A 64 8.75 18.54 1.06
N LYS A 65 8.44 18.55 -0.23
CA LYS A 65 7.51 19.52 -0.86
C LYS A 65 6.15 18.91 -1.27
N GLU A 66 6.00 17.60 -1.12
CA GLU A 66 4.78 16.87 -1.51
C GLU A 66 3.60 17.24 -0.61
N ALA A 67 2.42 17.37 -1.20
CA ALA A 67 1.20 17.54 -0.42
C ALA A 67 0.79 16.23 0.25
N PHE A 68 0.26 16.30 1.47
CA PHE A 68 -0.21 15.09 2.16
C PHE A 68 -1.26 14.33 1.33
N ASP A 69 -2.13 15.03 0.60
CA ASP A 69 -3.13 14.38 -0.24
C ASP A 69 -2.53 13.64 -1.45
N GLU A 70 -1.47 14.18 -2.05
CA GLU A 70 -0.71 13.51 -3.12
C GLU A 70 -0.06 12.22 -2.58
N PHE A 71 0.62 12.33 -1.43
CA PHE A 71 1.19 11.19 -0.73
C PHE A 71 0.12 10.16 -0.34
N TYR A 72 -1.02 10.62 0.18
CA TYR A 72 -2.10 9.76 0.64
C TYR A 72 -2.74 9.01 -0.52
N ALA A 73 -2.91 9.64 -1.69
CA ALA A 73 -3.44 8.98 -2.88
C ALA A 73 -2.57 7.78 -3.28
N ARG A 74 -1.24 7.98 -3.39
CA ARG A 74 -0.32 6.87 -3.72
C ARG A 74 -0.23 5.83 -2.61
N PHE A 75 -0.19 6.26 -1.34
CA PHE A 75 -0.21 5.34 -0.20
C PHE A 75 -1.47 4.46 -0.19
N SER A 76 -2.64 5.06 -0.38
CA SER A 76 -3.93 4.36 -0.42
C SER A 76 -3.99 3.35 -1.55
N ALA A 77 -3.52 3.71 -2.75
CA ALA A 77 -3.47 2.82 -3.91
C ALA A 77 -2.54 1.61 -3.65
N THR A 78 -1.41 1.81 -2.98
CA THR A 78 -0.46 0.74 -2.67
C THR A 78 -0.94 -0.17 -1.52
N ILE A 79 -1.57 0.38 -0.49
CA ILE A 79 -1.91 -0.38 0.74
C ILE A 79 -3.27 -1.07 0.68
N THR A 80 -4.22 -0.56 -0.12
CA THR A 80 -5.58 -1.12 -0.20
C THR A 80 -5.58 -2.58 -0.68
N PRO A 81 -4.85 -2.96 -1.75
CA PRO A 81 -4.82 -4.34 -2.23
C PRO A 81 -4.24 -5.33 -1.22
N LEU A 82 -3.43 -4.87 -0.27
CA LEU A 82 -2.74 -5.74 0.71
C LEU A 82 -3.66 -6.21 1.85
N GLY A 83 -4.87 -5.69 1.97
CA GLY A 83 -5.85 -6.17 2.95
C GLY A 83 -5.45 -5.99 4.43
N TYR A 84 -4.46 -5.12 4.72
CA TYR A 84 -3.96 -4.94 6.07
C TYR A 84 -5.00 -4.40 7.06
N SER A 85 -4.85 -4.80 8.33
CA SER A 85 -5.64 -4.27 9.44
C SER A 85 -5.45 -2.76 9.60
N GLU A 86 -6.45 -2.07 10.17
CA GLU A 86 -6.36 -0.62 10.38
C GLU A 86 -5.15 -0.23 11.23
N SER A 87 -4.89 -0.95 12.32
CA SER A 87 -3.73 -0.71 13.19
C SER A 87 -2.40 -0.80 12.44
N TYR A 88 -2.28 -1.78 11.55
CA TYR A 88 -1.07 -1.95 10.75
C TYR A 88 -0.93 -0.86 9.67
N LYS A 89 -2.04 -0.49 9.02
CA LYS A 89 -2.08 0.66 8.09
C LYS A 89 -1.64 1.95 8.78
N ILE A 90 -2.08 2.20 10.02
CA ILE A 90 -1.67 3.35 10.83
C ILE A 90 -0.16 3.29 11.13
N ALA A 91 0.37 2.12 11.51
CA ALA A 91 1.79 1.96 11.81
C ALA A 91 2.68 2.27 10.59
N ILE A 92 2.32 1.73 9.41
CA ILE A 92 3.05 2.02 8.15
C ILE A 92 2.92 3.50 7.79
N LEU A 93 1.72 4.08 7.89
CA LEU A 93 1.48 5.50 7.62
C LEU A 93 2.39 6.38 8.50
N ARG A 94 2.43 6.09 9.82
CA ARG A 94 3.30 6.80 10.76
C ARG A 94 4.77 6.71 10.36
N ARG A 95 5.23 5.55 9.87
CA ARG A 95 6.62 5.37 9.40
C ARG A 95 6.94 6.26 8.20
N LEU A 96 6.01 6.45 7.29
CA LEU A 96 6.23 7.09 5.99
C LEU A 96 5.99 8.61 5.97
N ILE A 97 5.34 9.17 6.99
CA ILE A 97 5.16 10.62 7.13
C ILE A 97 6.40 11.29 7.77
N THR A 98 6.51 12.62 7.63
CA THR A 98 7.57 13.40 8.26
C THR A 98 7.49 13.35 9.78
N LEU A 99 8.65 13.50 10.44
CA LEU A 99 8.72 13.59 11.91
C LEU A 99 7.82 14.71 12.47
N LYS A 100 7.72 15.84 11.76
CA LYS A 100 6.89 16.98 12.16
C LYS A 100 5.40 16.66 12.16
N LEU A 101 4.92 15.88 11.18
CA LEU A 101 3.53 15.41 11.16
C LEU A 101 3.32 14.32 12.22
N ARG A 102 4.28 13.40 12.35
CA ARG A 102 4.22 12.31 13.32
C ARG A 102 4.11 12.81 14.76
N SER A 103 4.91 13.81 15.16
CA SER A 103 4.87 14.34 16.52
C SER A 103 3.53 15.00 16.86
N ARG A 104 2.86 15.61 15.88
CA ARG A 104 1.55 16.25 16.06
C ARG A 104 0.37 15.28 16.16
N ILE A 105 0.58 14.02 15.77
CA ILE A 105 -0.43 12.95 15.86
C ILE A 105 0.01 11.81 16.79
N ALA A 106 1.09 12.00 17.56
CA ALA A 106 1.66 10.97 18.43
C ALA A 106 0.65 10.54 19.50
N ASP A 107 -0.10 11.50 20.04
CA ASP A 107 -1.07 11.29 21.12
C ASP A 107 -2.43 10.79 20.61
N ILE A 108 -2.61 10.65 19.30
CA ILE A 108 -3.85 10.14 18.72
C ILE A 108 -3.85 8.62 18.88
N SER A 109 -4.51 8.14 19.94
CA SER A 109 -4.74 6.71 20.22
C SER A 109 -5.94 6.13 19.46
N SER A 110 -6.23 6.63 18.26
CA SER A 110 -7.37 6.15 17.47
C SER A 110 -7.05 4.81 16.82
N SER A 111 -7.95 3.83 16.97
CA SER A 111 -7.92 2.57 16.24
C SER A 111 -8.36 2.73 14.77
N SER A 112 -9.03 3.84 14.43
CA SER A 112 -9.59 4.06 13.10
C SER A 112 -8.59 4.71 12.15
N PHE A 113 -8.28 4.02 11.05
CA PHE A 113 -7.38 4.55 10.02
C PHE A 113 -7.93 5.84 9.40
N ARG A 114 -9.25 5.89 9.14
CA ARG A 114 -9.92 7.08 8.60
C ARG A 114 -9.77 8.29 9.51
N SER A 115 -9.90 8.10 10.83
CA SER A 115 -9.75 9.19 11.79
C SER A 115 -8.33 9.76 11.75
N VAL A 116 -7.32 8.89 11.79
CA VAL A 116 -5.90 9.29 11.71
C VAL A 116 -5.60 10.08 10.44
N VAL A 117 -6.11 9.63 9.28
CA VAL A 117 -5.94 10.34 8.00
C VAL A 117 -6.57 11.72 8.04
N LYS A 118 -7.79 11.85 8.58
CA LYS A 118 -8.46 13.15 8.71
C LYS A 118 -7.67 14.14 9.56
N HIS A 119 -7.12 13.65 10.69
CA HIS A 119 -6.26 14.47 11.54
C HIS A 119 -4.98 14.89 10.83
N LEU A 120 -4.29 13.95 10.17
CA LEU A 120 -3.07 14.26 9.41
C LEU A 120 -3.31 15.29 8.31
N ARG A 121 -4.42 15.18 7.59
CA ARG A 121 -4.81 16.16 6.56
C ARG A 121 -4.97 17.54 7.16
N LYS A 122 -5.73 17.67 8.25
CA LYS A 122 -5.94 18.95 8.95
C LYS A 122 -4.61 19.53 9.43
N THR A 123 -3.80 18.74 10.15
CA THR A 123 -2.49 19.19 10.63
C THR A 123 -1.57 19.64 9.51
N ASN A 124 -1.56 18.95 8.36
CA ASN A 124 -0.75 19.35 7.21
C ASN A 124 -1.22 20.68 6.61
N GLN A 125 -2.53 20.94 6.58
CA GLN A 125 -3.08 22.23 6.14
C GLN A 125 -2.69 23.35 7.11
N ASP A 126 -2.88 23.15 8.42
CA ASP A 126 -2.52 24.13 9.45
C ASP A 126 -1.02 24.49 9.38
N LEU A 127 -0.14 23.50 9.20
CA LEU A 127 1.30 23.72 9.07
C LEU A 127 1.70 24.53 7.83
N ARG A 128 0.94 24.39 6.74
CA ARG A 128 1.17 25.15 5.51
C ARG A 128 0.70 26.59 5.66
N GLN A 129 -0.46 26.81 6.27
CA GLN A 129 -0.98 28.15 6.58
C GLN A 129 -0.03 28.91 7.50
N LEU A 130 0.43 28.29 8.59
CA LEU A 130 1.42 28.91 9.49
C LEU A 130 2.72 29.28 8.77
N LYS A 131 3.16 28.47 7.81
CA LYS A 131 4.36 28.78 7.04
C LYS A 131 4.15 29.98 6.11
N ALA A 132 2.98 30.08 5.47
CA ALA A 132 2.63 31.22 4.62
C ALA A 132 2.60 32.51 5.44
N MET A 133 1.87 32.53 6.56
CA MET A 133 1.80 33.70 7.44
C MET A 133 3.18 34.15 7.96
N HIS A 134 4.08 33.21 8.24
CA HIS A 134 5.43 33.53 8.71
C HIS A 134 6.34 34.07 7.60
N MET A 135 6.08 33.75 6.33
CA MET A 135 6.77 34.37 5.20
C MET A 135 6.27 35.80 5.00
N ASP A 136 4.96 36.01 5.05
CA ASP A 136 4.35 37.35 4.88
C ASP A 136 4.87 38.35 5.93
N ILE A 137 5.06 37.92 7.19
CA ILE A 137 5.62 38.76 8.25
C ILE A 137 7.10 39.13 7.99
N LYS A 138 7.88 38.26 7.36
CA LYS A 138 9.29 38.58 7.04
C LYS A 138 9.39 39.61 5.91
N GLU A 139 8.54 39.49 4.89
CA GLU A 139 8.50 40.43 3.76
C GLU A 139 7.99 41.82 4.17
N ILE A 140 7.23 41.95 5.26
CA ILE A 140 6.77 43.24 5.80
C ILE A 140 7.89 43.96 6.60
N ASN A 141 8.89 43.24 7.09
CA ASN A 141 9.93 43.77 7.97
C ASN A 141 11.29 44.03 7.27
N GLU A 142 11.34 43.90 5.94
CA GLU A 142 12.48 44.28 5.07
C GLU A 142 12.15 45.56 4.29
#